data_AF-A0A948DDN3-F1
#
_entry.id   AF-A0A948DDN3-F1
#
_cell.length_a   1.000
_cell.length_b   1.000
_cell.length_c   1.000
_cell.angle_alpha   90.00
_cell.angle_beta   90.00
_cell.angle_gamma   90.00
#
_symmetry.space_group_name_H-M   'P 1'
#
loop_
_entity.id
_entity.type
_entity.pdbx_description
1 polymer ?
#
loop_
_entity_poly.entity_id
_entity_poly.type
_entity_poly.pdbx_seq_one_letter_code
_entity_poly.pdbx_strand_id
1 'polypeptide(L)' 'MAQQVEKVLAGAVGEFIAKATVKKNCELIGASPDTLSAAQLPELAAHIEKSVSFFSGKETGTDVAEKIRGLGG' A
#
# COMPACT_ATOMS: atom_id res chain seq x y z
N MET A 1 8.34 -7.13 3.50
CA MET A 1 7.27 -6.13 3.78
C MET A 1 6.28 -6.01 2.65
N ALA A 2 6.72 -5.81 1.40
CA ALA A 2 5.80 -5.61 0.27
C ALA A 2 4.73 -6.71 0.12
N GLN A 3 5.09 -7.98 0.29
CA GLN A 3 4.13 -9.09 0.21
C GLN A 3 2.99 -9.01 1.25
N GLN A 4 3.21 -8.37 2.41
CA GLN A 4 2.15 -8.15 3.40
C GLN A 4 1.25 -6.99 2.98
N VAL A 5 1.84 -5.90 2.47
CA VAL A 5 1.10 -4.77 1.89
C VAL A 5 0.23 -5.22 0.72
N GLU A 6 0.76 -6.08 -0.16
CA GLU A 6 0.03 -6.68 -1.26
C GLU A 6 -1.16 -7.52 -0.79
N LYS A 7 -1.02 -8.30 0.29
CA LYS A 7 -2.14 -9.08 0.85
C LYS A 7 -3.26 -8.17 1.37
N VAL A 8 -2.92 -7.09 2.06
CA VAL A 8 -3.91 -6.11 2.55
C VAL A 8 -4.65 -5.49 1.36
N LEU A 9 -3.91 -5.05 0.35
CA LEU A 9 -4.49 -4.48 -0.86
C LEU A 9 -5.34 -5.49 -1.63
N ALA A 10 -4.88 -6.73 -1.79
CA ALA A 10 -5.58 -7.75 -2.58
C ALA A 10 -6.98 -8.04 -2.01
N GLY A 11 -7.14 -7.98 -0.68
CA GLY A 11 -8.45 -8.12 -0.03
C GLY A 11 -9.42 -6.98 -0.34
N ALA A 12 -8.93 -5.79 -0.65
CA ALA A 12 -9.76 -4.61 -0.94
C ALA A 12 -9.97 -4.37 -2.44
N VAL A 13 -8.94 -4.65 -3.26
CA VAL A 13 -8.87 -4.18 -4.66
C VAL A 13 -8.56 -5.31 -5.66
N GLY A 14 -8.34 -6.53 -5.18
CA GLY A 14 -7.95 -7.69 -5.97
C GLY A 14 -6.43 -7.79 -6.21
N GLU A 15 -5.93 -9.00 -6.46
CA GLU A 15 -4.48 -9.28 -6.56
C GLU A 15 -3.77 -8.49 -7.65
N PHE A 16 -4.41 -8.31 -8.81
CA PHE A 16 -3.79 -7.61 -9.93
C PHE A 16 -3.58 -6.13 -9.63
N ILE A 17 -4.60 -5.46 -9.09
CA ILE A 17 -4.51 -4.05 -8.71
C ILE A 17 -3.54 -3.90 -7.55
N ALA A 18 -3.59 -4.80 -6.56
CA ALA A 18 -2.67 -4.78 -5.42
C ALA A 18 -1.19 -4.77 -5.85
N LYS A 19 -0.78 -5.68 -6.75
CA LYS A 19 0.60 -5.73 -7.26
C LYS A 19 0.99 -4.45 -7.99
N ALA A 20 0.11 -3.94 -8.85
CA ALA A 20 0.35 -2.70 -9.58
C ALA A 20 0.47 -1.50 -8.64
N THR A 21 -0.42 -1.40 -7.66
CA THR A 21 -0.44 -0.34 -6.64
C THR A 21 0.82 -0.39 -5.78
N VAL A 22 1.21 -1.56 -5.24
CA VAL A 22 2.44 -1.66 -4.44
C VAL A 22 3.66 -1.28 -5.27
N LYS A 23 3.80 -1.84 -6.47
CA LYS A 23 4.94 -1.53 -7.34
C LYS A 23 5.04 -0.03 -7.61
N LYS A 24 3.94 0.58 -8.08
CA LYS A 24 3.92 1.99 -8.46
C LYS A 24 4.18 2.91 -7.26
N ASN A 25 3.57 2.61 -6.11
CA ASN A 25 3.74 3.44 -4.91
C ASN A 25 5.11 3.25 -4.24
N CYS A 26 5.71 2.05 -4.32
CA CYS A 26 7.11 1.86 -3.94
C CYS A 26 8.04 2.71 -4.82
N GLU A 27 7.85 2.71 -6.14
CA GLU A 27 8.65 3.53 -7.06
C GLU A 27 8.54 5.04 -6.74
N LEU A 28 7.36 5.51 -6.33
CA LEU A 28 7.13 6.92 -5.97
C LEU A 28 7.91 7.37 -4.73
N ILE A 29 8.18 6.46 -3.80
CA ILE A 29 8.93 6.73 -2.57
C ILE A 29 10.42 6.34 -2.70
N GLY A 30 10.90 6.09 -3.93
CA GLY A 30 12.27 5.65 -4.19
C GLY A 30 12.61 4.25 -3.64
N ALA A 31 11.59 3.42 -3.40
CA ALA A 31 11.73 2.04 -2.95
C ALA A 31 11.38 1.05 -4.06
N SER A 32 11.70 -0.21 -3.83
CA SER A 32 11.21 -1.35 -4.61
C SER A 32 10.50 -2.31 -3.67
N PRO A 33 9.62 -3.19 -4.17
CA PRO A 33 8.97 -4.21 -3.33
C PRO A 33 9.97 -5.02 -2.49
N ASP A 34 11.15 -5.32 -3.07
CA ASP A 34 12.24 -6.05 -2.42
C ASP A 34 13.03 -5.23 -1.39
N THR A 35 13.07 -3.90 -1.54
CA THR A 35 13.84 -3.00 -0.66
C THR A 35 12.96 -2.23 0.32
N LEU A 36 11.65 -2.43 0.29
CA LEU A 36 10.70 -1.76 1.17
C LEU A 36 10.97 -2.10 2.64
N SER A 37 11.35 -1.08 3.40
CA SER A 37 11.62 -1.16 4.83
C SER A 37 10.44 -0.69 5.68
N ALA A 38 10.41 -1.06 6.96
CA ALA A 38 9.36 -0.64 7.90
C ALA A 38 9.29 0.90 8.04
N ALA A 39 10.44 1.58 7.99
CA ALA A 39 10.53 3.03 8.09
C ALA A 39 9.81 3.76 6.93
N GLN A 40 9.65 3.10 5.79
CA GLN A 40 8.99 3.65 4.60
C GLN A 40 7.50 3.33 4.52
N LEU A 41 6.98 2.45 5.40
CA LEU A 41 5.56 2.10 5.43
C LEU A 41 4.62 3.29 5.67
N PRO A 42 4.93 4.28 6.53
CA PRO A 42 4.04 5.43 6.73
C PRO A 42 3.86 6.25 5.46
N GLU A 43 4.96 6.48 4.73
CA GLU A 43 4.95 7.22 3.47
C GLU A 43 4.26 6.42 2.36
N LEU A 44 4.58 5.12 2.24
CA LEU A 44 3.91 4.21 1.33
C LEU A 44 2.39 4.19 1.57
N ALA A 45 1.98 4.10 2.84
CA ALA A 45 0.57 4.07 3.22
C ALA A 45 -0.15 5.36 2.82
N ALA A 46 0.46 6.54 2.95
CA ALA A 46 -0.15 7.79 2.51
C ALA A 46 -0.34 7.86 0.98
N HIS A 47 0.61 7.32 0.21
CA HIS A 47 0.51 7.21 -1.24
C HIS A 47 -0.55 6.18 -1.69
N ILE A 48 -0.60 5.04 -1.02
CA ILE A 48 -1.61 4.01 -1.23
C ILE A 48 -3.00 4.52 -0.84
N GLU A 49 -3.14 5.24 0.27
CA GLU A 49 -4.41 5.85 0.71
C GLU A 49 -5.00 6.70 -0.39
N LYS A 50 -4.20 7.60 -0.99
CA LYS A 50 -4.65 8.46 -2.11
C LYS A 50 -5.03 7.64 -3.33
N SER A 51 -4.20 6.66 -3.70
CA SER A 51 -4.45 5.79 -4.85
C SER A 51 -5.77 5.03 -4.66
N VAL A 52 -5.90 4.28 -3.58
CA VAL A 52 -7.06 3.43 -3.27
C VAL A 52 -8.31 4.27 -3.05
N SER A 53 -8.20 5.43 -2.39
CA SER A 53 -9.33 6.34 -2.23
C SER A 53 -9.89 6.81 -3.56
N PHE A 54 -9.03 7.01 -4.56
CA PHE A 54 -9.43 7.48 -5.89
C PHE A 54 -10.24 6.43 -6.65
N PHE A 55 -9.90 5.14 -6.53
CA PHE A 55 -10.55 4.09 -7.34
C PHE A 55 -11.53 3.19 -6.57
N SER A 56 -11.39 3.05 -5.25
CA SER A 56 -12.22 2.19 -4.38
C SER A 56 -12.95 2.96 -3.27
N GLY A 57 -12.84 4.29 -3.26
CA GLY A 57 -13.51 5.16 -2.28
C GLY A 57 -12.69 5.40 -1.01
N LYS A 58 -12.95 6.55 -0.38
CA LYS A 58 -12.17 7.07 0.75
C LYS A 58 -12.10 6.12 1.94
N GLU A 59 -13.22 5.46 2.27
CA GLU A 59 -13.28 4.50 3.39
C GLU A 59 -12.30 3.34 3.19
N THR A 60 -12.34 2.70 2.02
CA THR A 60 -11.42 1.62 1.62
C THR A 60 -9.97 2.09 1.64
N GLY A 61 -9.70 3.29 1.13
CA GLY A 61 -8.35 3.85 1.11
C GLY A 61 -7.78 4.07 2.50
N THR A 62 -8.59 4.63 3.42
CA THR A 62 -8.19 4.85 4.81
C THR A 62 -7.98 3.53 5.55
N ASP A 63 -8.90 2.55 5.45
CA ASP A 63 -8.76 1.24 6.10
C ASP A 63 -7.47 0.50 5.66
N VAL A 64 -7.20 0.47 4.36
CA VAL A 64 -5.99 -0.16 3.82
C VAL A 64 -4.73 0.55 4.32
N ALA A 65 -4.73 1.89 4.34
CA ALA A 65 -3.59 2.66 4.80
C ALA A 65 -3.30 2.46 6.30
N GLU A 66 -4.33 2.40 7.14
CA GLU A 66 -4.16 2.11 8.57
C GLU A 66 -3.58 0.71 8.80
N LYS A 67 -4.08 -0.30 8.07
CA LYS A 67 -3.53 -1.66 8.11
C LYS A 67 -2.06 -1.68 7.74
N ILE A 68 -1.66 -0.97 6.68
CA ILE A 68 -0.27 -0.90 6.22
C ILE A 68 0.63 -0.21 7.25
N ARG A 69 0.18 0.89 7.88
CA ARG A 69 0.90 1.56 8.98
C ARG A 69 1.09 0.63 10.16
N GLY A 70 0.08 -0.18 10.49
CA GLY A 70 0.14 -1.19 11.56
C GLY A 70 1.10 -2.36 11.32
N LEU A 71 1.59 -2.56 10.08
CA LEU A 71 2.61 -3.59 9.79
C LEU A 71 4.02 -3.20 10.26
N GLY A 72 4.25 -1.92 10.56
CA GLY A 72 5.58 -1.39 10.85
C GLY A 72 6.10 -1.67 12.27
N GLY A 73 5.21 -1.86 13.25
CA GLY A 73 5.57 -1.96 14.67
C GLY A 73 6.01 -0.62 15.25
#